data_AF-A0A2D0KLF5-F1
#
_entry.id   AF-A0A2D0KLF5-F1
#
_cell.length_a   1.000
_cell.length_b   1.000
_cell.length_c   1.000
_cell.angle_alpha   90.00
_cell.angle_beta   90.00
_cell.angle_gamma   90.00
#
_symmetry.space_group_name_H-M   'P 1'
#
loop_
_entity.id
_entity.type
_entity.pdbx_description
1 polymer ?
#
loop_
_entity_poly.entity_id
_entity_poly.type
_entity_poly.pdbx_seq_one_letter_code
_entity_poly.pdbx_strand_id
1 'polypeptide(L)' 'MAYQFWRNAVMNIARQGNTVIGATGGPIKNPELTAKKEQQAEMDTTGSMLGLDPSSRQRLIGAAGQAKTDNPFMRMIAS' A
#
# COMPACT_ATOMS: atom_id res chain seq x y z
N MET A 1 6.74 -6.75 -8.50
CA MET A 1 7.05 -5.87 -9.64
C MET A 1 7.04 -4.40 -9.24
N ALA A 2 5.96 -3.87 -8.65
CA ALA A 2 5.87 -2.46 -8.24
C ALA A 2 7.05 -1.95 -7.39
N TYR A 3 7.50 -2.71 -6.39
CA TYR A 3 8.65 -2.34 -5.56
C TYR A 3 9.95 -2.15 -6.36
N GLN A 4 10.22 -3.01 -7.34
CA GLN A 4 11.44 -2.93 -8.15
C GLN A 4 11.45 -1.66 -9.00
N PHE A 5 10.30 -1.33 -9.61
CA PHE A 5 10.14 -0.10 -10.39
C PHE A 5 10.25 1.14 -9.50
N TRP A 6 9.61 1.13 -8.33
CA TRP A 6 9.74 2.19 -7.34
C TRP A 6 11.21 2.40 -6.93
N ARG A 7 11.94 1.32 -6.66
CA ARG A 7 13.35 1.38 -6.27
C ARG A 7 14.23 1.96 -7.38
N ASN A 8 14.00 1.53 -8.62
CA ASN A 8 14.70 2.08 -9.79
C ASN A 8 14.39 3.57 -9.98
N ALA A 9 13.12 3.98 -9.86
CA ALA A 9 12.72 5.38 -9.97
C ALA A 9 13.39 6.24 -8.89
N VAL A 10 13.46 5.77 -7.64
CA VAL A 10 14.18 6.47 -6.56
C VAL A 10 15.67 6.65 -6.89
N MET A 11 16.32 5.60 -7.39
CA MET A 11 17.73 5.67 -7.79
C MET A 11 17.94 6.64 -8.96
N ASN A 12 17.03 6.67 -9.93
CA ASN A 12 17.09 7.59 -11.07
C ASN A 12 16.88 9.04 -10.62
N ILE A 13 15.90 9.31 -9.74
CA ILE A 13 15.67 10.64 -9.16
C ILE A 13 16.91 11.11 -8.39
N ALA A 14 17.54 10.23 -7.61
CA ALA A 14 18.75 10.59 -6.86
C ALA A 14 19.93 10.97 -7.77
N ARG A 15 20.03 10.36 -8.96
CA ARG A 15 21.09 10.63 -9.94
C ARG A 15 20.80 11.87 -10.80
N GLN A 16 19.55 12.05 -11.22
CA GLN A 16 19.15 13.08 -12.18
C GLN A 16 18.66 14.37 -11.51
N GLY A 17 18.16 14.26 -10.27
CA GLY A 17 17.48 15.33 -9.56
C GLY A 17 16.00 15.44 -9.91
N ASN A 18 15.36 16.50 -9.39
CA ASN A 18 13.91 16.72 -9.51
C ASN A 18 13.50 17.26 -10.89
N THR A 19 14.45 17.79 -11.65
CA THR A 19 14.27 18.36 -12.98
C THR A 19 15.27 17.77 -13.95
N VAL A 20 14.84 17.60 -15.21
CA VAL A 20 15.66 17.07 -16.31
C VAL A 20 15.53 17.99 -17.52
N ILE A 21 16.47 17.90 -18.46
CA ILE A 21 16.39 18.66 -19.71
C ILE A 21 15.38 17.98 -20.64
N GLY A 22 14.34 18.72 -21.02
CA GLY A 22 13.33 18.25 -21.97
C GLY A 22 13.81 18.31 -23.43
N ALA A 23 13.01 17.77 -24.35
CA ALA A 23 13.34 17.73 -25.78
C ALA A 23 13.56 19.12 -26.42
N THR A 24 12.95 20.17 -25.87
CA THR A 24 13.12 21.57 -26.29
C THR A 24 14.28 22.29 -25.60
N GLY A 25 15.09 21.60 -24.81
CA GLY A 25 16.27 22.14 -24.13
C GLY A 25 15.99 22.88 -22.82
N GLY A 26 14.71 23.06 -22.45
CA GLY A 26 14.32 23.66 -21.17
C GLY A 26 14.24 22.65 -20.01
N PRO A 27 14.38 23.10 -18.75
CA PRO A 27 14.17 22.24 -17.58
C PRO A 27 12.69 21.85 -17.46
N ILE A 28 12.43 20.55 -17.40
CA ILE A 28 11.11 19.97 -17.14
C ILE A 28 11.14 19.17 -15.85
N LYS A 29 9.96 18.93 -15.26
CA LYS A 29 9.83 18.03 -14.10
C LYS A 29 10.30 16.62 -14.49
N ASN A 30 11.07 15.98 -13.62
CA ASN A 30 11.54 14.62 -13.86
C ASN A 30 10.34 13.63 -13.93
N PRO A 31 10.14 12.91 -15.05
CA PRO A 31 9.06 11.92 -15.19
C PRO A 31 9.14 10.77 -14.17
N GLU A 32 10.34 10.47 -13.66
CA GLU A 32 10.55 9.45 -12.62
C GLU A 32 9.80 9.78 -11.32
N LEU A 33 9.53 11.07 -11.05
CA LEU A 33 8.71 11.49 -9.90
C LEU A 33 7.27 11.00 -10.02
N THR A 34 6.71 10.99 -11.24
CA THR A 34 5.38 10.46 -11.51
C THR A 34 5.38 8.94 -11.41
N ALA A 35 6.37 8.29 -12.04
CA ALA A 35 6.52 6.84 -11.97
C ALA A 35 6.62 6.36 -10.50
N LYS A 36 7.47 6.99 -9.69
CA LYS A 36 7.58 6.70 -8.25
C LYS A 36 6.21 6.78 -7.54
N LYS A 37 5.41 7.81 -7.83
CA LYS A 37 4.10 8.02 -7.19
C LYS A 37 3.11 6.91 -7.56
N GLU A 38 3.06 6.53 -8.84
CA GLU A 38 2.18 5.48 -9.32
C GLU A 38 2.53 4.12 -8.71
N GLN A 39 3.83 3.78 -8.68
CA GLN A 39 4.30 2.53 -8.09
C GLN A 39 4.07 2.50 -6.57
N GLN A 40 4.20 3.64 -5.89
CA GLN A 40 3.86 3.74 -4.47
C GLN A 40 2.37 3.49 -4.24
N ALA A 41 1.49 4.11 -5.02
CA ALA A 41 0.05 3.91 -4.91
C ALA A 41 -0.34 2.44 -5.14
N GLU A 42 0.27 1.77 -6.12
CA GLU A 42 0.03 0.35 -6.38
C GLU A 42 0.47 -0.53 -5.20
N MET A 43 1.61 -0.23 -4.56
CA MET A 43 2.05 -0.93 -3.36
C MET A 43 1.12 -0.67 -2.17
N ASP A 44 0.65 0.56 -1.98
CA ASP A 44 -0.27 0.94 -0.91
C ASP A 44 -1.62 0.24 -1.08
N THR A 45 -2.17 0.22 -2.30
CA THR A 45 -3.40 -0.52 -2.64
C THR A 45 -3.22 -2.01 -2.41
N THR A 46 -2.08 -2.58 -2.83
CA THR A 46 -1.77 -4.00 -2.60
C THR A 46 -1.69 -4.32 -1.11
N GLY A 47 -1.00 -3.48 -0.33
CA GLY A 47 -0.92 -3.62 1.13
C GLY A 47 -2.29 -3.53 1.80
N SER A 48 -3.16 -2.64 1.31
CA SER A 48 -4.52 -2.49 1.82
C SER A 48 -5.39 -3.71 1.55
N MET A 49 -5.32 -4.27 0.33
CA MET A 49 -6.03 -5.51 0.00
C MET A 49 -5.60 -6.69 0.88
N LEU A 50 -4.34 -6.73 1.30
CA LEU A 50 -3.81 -7.75 2.20
C LEU A 50 -4.13 -7.48 3.69
N GLY A 51 -4.84 -6.41 4.01
CA GLY A 51 -5.15 -6.09 5.40
C GLY A 51 -3.96 -5.51 6.17
N LEU A 52 -2.94 -4.96 5.49
CA LEU A 52 -1.73 -4.48 6.14
C LEU A 52 -1.86 -3.02 6.61
N ASP A 53 -2.82 -2.26 6.09
CA ASP A 53 -3.09 -0.88 6.52
C ASP A 53 -4.07 -0.83 7.72
N PRO A 54 -4.01 0.21 8.57
CA PRO A 54 -4.86 0.31 9.77
C PRO A 54 -6.36 0.24 9.50
N SER A 55 -6.83 0.82 8.39
CA SER A 55 -8.26 0.86 8.05
C SER A 55 -8.77 -0.50 7.57
N SER A 56 -7.98 -1.23 6.79
CA SER A 56 -8.31 -2.61 6.38
C SER A 56 -8.20 -3.60 7.54
N ARG A 57 -7.23 -3.43 8.46
CA ARG A 57 -7.17 -4.23 9.69
C ARG A 57 -8.40 -4.05 10.56
N GLN A 58 -8.89 -2.83 10.73
CA GLN A 58 -10.09 -2.59 11.52
C GLN A 58 -11.32 -3.29 10.93
N ARG A 59 -11.43 -3.36 9.59
CA ARG A 59 -12.48 -4.12 8.91
C ARG A 59 -12.36 -5.63 9.18
N LEU A 60 -11.15 -6.19 9.14
CA LEU A 60 -10.90 -7.61 9.41
C LEU A 60 -11.11 -7.98 10.88
N ILE A 61 -10.61 -7.15 11.81
CA ILE A 61 -10.75 -7.35 13.26
C ILE A 61 -12.20 -7.13 13.70
N GLY A 62 -12.94 -6.18 13.12
CA GLY A 62 -14.36 -5.99 13.40
C GLY A 62 -15.22 -7.20 13.03
N ALA A 63 -14.81 -7.99 12.03
CA ALA A 63 -15.42 -9.27 11.68
C ALA A 63 -14.96 -10.42 12.60
N ALA A 64 -13.69 -10.43 13.02
CA ALA A 64 -13.13 -11.44 13.94
C ALA A 64 -13.49 -11.23 15.42
N GLY A 65 -13.88 -10.01 15.79
CA GLY A 65 -14.24 -9.58 17.15
C GLY A 65 -15.74 -9.69 17.47
N GLN A 66 -16.57 -10.13 16.52
CA GLN A 66 -17.91 -10.59 16.85
C GLN A 66 -17.76 -11.84 17.72
N ALA A 67 -18.11 -11.69 19.00
CA ALA A 67 -18.06 -12.75 19.99
C ALA A 67 -18.64 -14.04 19.41
N LYS A 68 -17.94 -15.15 19.66
CA LYS A 68 -18.37 -16.51 19.31
C LYS A 68 -19.86 -16.66 19.58
N THR A 69 -20.60 -17.07 18.55
CA THR A 69 -22.00 -17.47 18.65
C THR A 69 -22.17 -18.34 19.88
N ASP A 70 -22.92 -17.86 20.86
CA ASP A 70 -23.10 -18.54 22.14
C ASP A 70 -23.72 -19.91 21.84
N ASN A 71 -22.92 -20.97 22.00
CA ASN A 71 -23.35 -22.31 21.62
C ASN A 71 -24.48 -22.73 22.58
N PRO A 72 -25.69 -23.05 22.07
CA PRO A 72 -26.89 -23.27 22.89
C PRO A 72 -26.75 -24.43 23.89
N PHE A 73 -25.73 -25.28 23.74
CA PHE A 73 -25.47 -26.42 24.62
C PHE A 73 -24.42 -26.15 25.70
N MET A 74 -23.72 -25.01 25.69
CA MET A 74 -22.68 -24.69 26.68
C MET A 74 -23.20 -24.65 28.12
N ARG A 75 -24.47 -24.29 28.31
CA ARG A 75 -25.14 -24.29 29.62
C ARG A 75 -25.37 -25.69 30.20
N MET A 76 -25.32 -26.74 29.38
CA MET A 76 -25.61 -28.11 29.79
C MET A 76 -24.40 -28.85 30.38
N ILE A 77 -23.19 -28.30 30.17
CA ILE A 77 -21.92 -28.94 30.56
C ILE A 77 -21.30 -28.26 31.80
N ALA A 78 -21.87 -27.14 32.25
CA ALA A 78 -21.38 -26.35 33.39
C ALA A 78 -22.17 -26.63 34.70
N SER A 79 -23.10 -27.59 34.67
CA SER A 79 -23.89 -28.04 35.83
C SER A 79 -23.30 -29.29 36.49
#